data_AF-A0A3G6TDB3-F1
#
_entry.id   AF-A0A3G6TDB3-F1
#
_cell.length_a   1.000
_cell.length_b   1.000
_cell.length_c   1.000
_cell.angle_alpha   90.00
_cell.angle_beta   90.00
_cell.angle_gamma   90.00
#
_symmetry.space_group_name_H-M   'P 1'
#
loop_
_entity.id
_entity.type
_entity.pdbx_description
1 polymer ?
#
loop_
_entity_poly.entity_id
_entity_poly.type
_entity_poly.pdbx_seq_one_letter_code
_entity_poly.pdbx_strand_id
1 'polypeptide(L)'
;MNGNVTALSGYLDLFWQFSWPQWIAFSLISNVFLYLFSIGLYLFIDKTCRKSPLQEKDHPVSATDLSLSLFTVVCNSLVMLIGAFLWKSGWIELGNTRSAVRISLEIAALLILMDLFMYFFHYAAHLPFVYKLIHRKHHEHVSTNYLSLFVLHPFETIGFGLMMLTLLLCYDFSAISISIYLFINLVWGTIGHLNREFFPASFDRFLVGTTRFHNQHHLDETKNFGFYTSIWDRLFGTYK
;
A
#
# COMPACT_ATOMS: atom_id res chain seq x y z
N MET A 1 3.59 10.81 -33.94
CA MET A 1 3.66 10.37 -32.53
C MET A 1 4.13 11.51 -31.59
N ASN A 2 3.69 12.76 -31.82
CA ASN A 2 4.14 13.94 -31.06
C ASN A 2 3.19 14.39 -29.93
N GLY A 3 1.99 13.81 -29.82
CA GLY A 3 0.96 14.26 -28.86
C GLY A 3 1.22 13.87 -27.40
N ASN A 4 1.95 12.77 -27.15
CA ASN A 4 2.15 12.26 -25.79
C ASN A 4 3.35 12.90 -25.08
N VAL A 5 4.24 13.59 -25.82
CA VAL A 5 5.45 14.24 -25.30
C VAL A 5 5.13 15.49 -24.48
N THR A 6 4.13 16.26 -24.92
CA THR A 6 3.67 17.49 -24.28
C THR A 6 2.70 17.25 -23.13
N ALA A 7 1.95 16.15 -23.17
CA ALA A 7 0.92 15.86 -22.17
C ALA A 7 1.50 15.51 -20.80
N LEU A 8 2.48 14.59 -20.73
CA LEU A 8 3.04 14.15 -19.44
C LEU A 8 3.84 15.26 -18.73
N SER A 9 4.63 16.03 -19.48
CA SER A 9 5.28 17.22 -18.92
C SER A 9 4.24 18.25 -18.48
N GLY A 10 3.18 18.43 -19.28
CA GLY A 10 2.09 19.36 -18.95
C GLY A 10 1.36 19.04 -17.64
N TYR A 11 1.18 17.76 -17.28
CA TYR A 11 0.59 17.40 -15.99
C TYR A 11 1.51 17.72 -14.81
N LEU A 12 2.82 17.46 -14.95
CA LEU A 12 3.78 17.82 -13.90
C LEU A 12 3.89 19.34 -13.74
N ASP A 13 3.87 20.09 -14.85
CA ASP A 13 3.84 21.55 -14.82
C ASP A 13 2.57 22.09 -14.14
N LEU A 14 1.41 21.45 -14.39
CA LEU A 14 0.16 21.78 -13.71
C LEU A 14 0.27 21.57 -12.20
N PHE A 15 0.74 20.40 -11.75
CA PHE A 15 0.93 20.12 -10.32
C PHE A 15 2.00 21.00 -9.69
N TRP A 16 3.04 21.37 -10.43
CA TRP A 16 4.04 22.32 -9.98
C TRP A 16 3.43 23.71 -9.73
N GLN A 17 2.43 24.13 -10.51
CA GLN A 17 1.76 25.41 -10.34
C GLN A 17 0.68 25.41 -9.25
N PHE A 18 0.33 24.26 -8.67
CA PHE A 18 -0.66 24.21 -7.59
C PHE A 18 -0.19 25.02 -6.36
N SER A 19 -1.11 25.86 -5.86
CA SER A 19 -1.04 26.48 -4.54
C SER A 19 -1.23 25.45 -3.42
N TRP A 20 -0.84 25.80 -2.19
CA TRP A 20 -1.02 24.90 -1.04
C TRP A 20 -2.48 24.49 -0.77
N PRO A 21 -3.48 25.38 -0.86
CA PRO A 21 -4.88 24.97 -0.77
C PRO A 21 -5.29 23.96 -1.86
N GLN A 22 -4.79 24.12 -3.09
CA GLN A 22 -5.03 23.14 -4.18
C GLN A 22 -4.38 21.80 -3.87
N TRP A 23 -3.15 21.79 -3.36
CA TRP A 23 -2.48 20.56 -2.90
C TRP A 23 -3.22 19.86 -1.77
N ILE A 24 -3.72 20.61 -0.77
CA ILE A 24 -4.52 20.06 0.33
C ILE A 24 -5.79 19.43 -0.22
N ALA A 25 -6.54 20.14 -1.07
CA ALA A 25 -7.76 19.59 -1.66
C ALA A 25 -7.47 18.37 -2.54
N PHE A 26 -6.45 18.43 -3.39
CA PHE A 26 -6.05 17.33 -4.26
C PHE A 26 -5.64 16.09 -3.45
N SER A 27 -4.79 16.25 -2.45
CA SER A 27 -4.33 15.13 -1.61
C SER A 27 -5.49 14.42 -0.91
N LEU A 28 -6.43 15.18 -0.34
CA LEU A 28 -7.59 14.61 0.34
C LEU A 28 -8.55 13.93 -0.65
N ILE A 29 -8.88 14.59 -1.77
CA ILE A 29 -9.78 14.02 -2.79
C ILE A 29 -9.20 12.73 -3.37
N SER A 30 -7.91 12.73 -3.71
CA SER A 30 -7.24 11.54 -4.23
C SER A 30 -7.24 10.40 -3.22
N ASN A 31 -6.93 10.65 -1.95
CA ASN A 31 -6.92 9.59 -0.93
C ASN A 31 -8.33 9.08 -0.58
N VAL A 32 -9.35 9.95 -0.58
CA VAL A 32 -10.76 9.52 -0.46
C VAL A 32 -11.17 8.65 -1.63
N PHE A 33 -10.79 9.04 -2.86
CA PHE A 33 -11.05 8.24 -4.06
C PHE A 33 -10.39 6.85 -3.97
N LEU A 34 -9.11 6.79 -3.59
CA LEU A 34 -8.39 5.51 -3.43
C LEU A 34 -9.00 4.63 -2.33
N TYR A 35 -9.43 5.23 -1.23
CA TYR A 35 -10.13 4.54 -0.15
C TYR A 35 -11.46 3.93 -0.64
N LEU A 36 -12.30 4.72 -1.33
CA LEU A 36 -13.56 4.23 -1.89
C LEU A 36 -13.33 3.18 -2.99
N PHE A 37 -12.28 3.35 -3.79
CA PHE A 37 -11.88 2.37 -4.79
C PHE A 37 -11.49 1.03 -4.15
N SER A 38 -10.71 1.03 -3.06
CA SER A 38 -10.36 -0.20 -2.35
C SER A 38 -11.59 -0.91 -1.80
N ILE A 39 -12.51 -0.17 -1.17
CA ILE A 39 -13.78 -0.74 -0.68
C ILE A 39 -14.58 -1.34 -1.84
N GLY A 40 -14.70 -0.61 -2.95
CA GLY A 40 -15.38 -1.08 -4.15
C GLY A 40 -14.74 -2.34 -4.74
N LEU A 41 -13.41 -2.38 -4.80
CA LEU A 41 -12.65 -3.54 -5.27
C LEU A 41 -12.86 -4.76 -4.36
N TYR A 42 -12.77 -4.58 -3.04
CA TYR A 42 -13.06 -5.65 -2.07
C TYR A 42 -14.45 -6.22 -2.30
N LEU A 43 -15.48 -5.36 -2.31
CA LEU A 43 -16.88 -5.78 -2.46
C LEU A 43 -17.15 -6.44 -3.82
N PHE A 44 -16.49 -5.97 -4.88
CA PHE A 44 -16.56 -6.57 -6.20
C PHE A 44 -15.98 -7.99 -6.18
N ILE A 45 -14.79 -8.17 -5.61
CA ILE A 45 -14.15 -9.50 -5.55
C ILE A 45 -14.94 -10.44 -4.65
N ASP A 46 -15.40 -10.00 -3.48
CA ASP A 46 -16.18 -10.82 -2.56
C ASP A 46 -17.48 -11.34 -3.20
N LYS A 47 -18.15 -10.50 -4.00
CA LYS A 47 -19.38 -10.89 -4.73
C LYS A 47 -19.14 -11.76 -5.96
N THR A 48 -17.99 -11.63 -6.62
CA THR A 48 -17.73 -12.31 -7.91
C THR A 48 -16.87 -13.57 -7.78
N CYS A 49 -16.06 -13.67 -6.73
CA CYS A 49 -15.19 -14.81 -6.49
C CYS A 49 -15.99 -16.00 -5.95
N ARG A 50 -16.04 -17.10 -6.72
CA ARG A 50 -16.83 -18.30 -6.40
C ARG A 50 -16.17 -19.25 -5.40
N LYS A 51 -14.97 -18.93 -4.92
CA LYS A 51 -14.25 -19.78 -3.96
C LYS A 51 -14.81 -19.59 -2.56
N SER A 52 -14.74 -20.65 -1.75
CA SER A 52 -15.09 -20.60 -0.33
C SER A 52 -14.25 -19.57 0.41
N PRO A 53 -14.82 -18.91 1.42
CA PRO A 53 -14.07 -17.98 2.25
C PRO A 53 -13.00 -18.72 3.06
N LEU A 54 -11.93 -18.02 3.42
CA LEU A 54 -10.83 -18.52 4.24
C LEU A 54 -11.27 -18.66 5.70
N GLN A 55 -12.12 -17.75 6.18
CA GLN A 55 -12.74 -17.79 7.50
C GLN A 55 -14.27 -17.64 7.38
N GLU A 56 -15.03 -18.28 8.28
CA GLU A 56 -16.50 -18.37 8.16
C GLU A 56 -17.21 -17.01 8.16
N LYS A 57 -16.65 -16.02 8.87
CA LYS A 57 -17.24 -14.69 9.06
C LYS A 57 -16.18 -13.61 8.98
N ASP A 58 -16.51 -12.50 8.33
CA ASP A 58 -15.71 -11.28 8.34
C ASP A 58 -15.77 -10.62 9.73
N HIS A 59 -14.73 -9.85 10.09
CA HIS A 59 -14.73 -9.07 11.32
C HIS A 59 -15.84 -8.00 11.28
N PRO A 60 -16.63 -7.84 12.35
CA PRO A 60 -17.70 -6.85 12.39
C PRO A 60 -17.13 -5.43 12.33
N VAL A 61 -17.67 -4.58 11.47
CA VAL A 61 -17.22 -3.18 11.39
C VAL A 61 -17.75 -2.38 12.57
N SER A 62 -16.85 -1.83 13.38
CA SER A 62 -17.17 -0.95 14.50
C SER A 62 -17.02 0.53 14.15
N ALA A 63 -17.55 1.42 15.01
CA ALA A 63 -17.36 2.87 14.87
C ALA A 63 -15.88 3.27 15.00
N THR A 64 -15.11 2.54 15.80
CA THR A 64 -13.66 2.75 15.95
C THR A 64 -12.93 2.42 14.65
N ASP A 65 -13.32 1.35 13.97
CA ASP A 65 -12.70 0.94 12.70
C ASP A 65 -12.96 1.98 11.61
N LEU A 66 -14.19 2.52 11.55
CA LEU A 66 -14.52 3.62 10.64
C LEU A 66 -13.73 4.89 10.96
N SER A 67 -13.55 5.22 12.25
CA SER A 67 -12.75 6.37 12.66
C SER A 67 -11.28 6.20 12.28
N LEU A 68 -10.69 5.03 12.52
CA LEU A 68 -9.30 4.74 12.18
C LEU A 68 -9.08 4.72 10.67
N SER A 69 -9.99 4.11 9.90
CA SER A 69 -9.87 4.08 8.45
C SER A 69 -9.93 5.48 7.83
N LEU A 70 -10.81 6.36 8.33
CA LEU A 70 -10.84 7.76 7.92
C LEU A 70 -9.59 8.52 8.36
N PHE A 71 -9.05 8.22 9.54
CA PHE A 71 -7.80 8.83 9.99
C PHE A 71 -6.60 8.41 9.14
N THR A 72 -6.58 7.15 8.66
CA THR A 72 -5.59 6.67 7.68
C THR A 72 -5.66 7.46 6.38
N VAL A 73 -6.85 7.82 5.89
CA VAL A 73 -7.01 8.71 4.72
C VAL A 73 -6.38 10.09 4.96
N VAL A 74 -6.58 10.66 6.15
CA VAL A 74 -5.97 11.94 6.54
C VAL A 74 -4.45 11.82 6.63
N CYS A 75 -3.92 10.76 7.24
CA CYS A 75 -2.48 10.51 7.35
C CYS A 75 -1.83 10.34 5.97
N ASN A 76 -2.44 9.57 5.07
CA ASN A 76 -1.93 9.42 3.69
C ASN A 76 -1.97 10.74 2.92
N SER A 77 -2.99 11.57 3.15
CA SER A 77 -3.05 12.92 2.58
C SER A 77 -1.90 13.79 3.09
N LEU A 78 -1.58 13.70 4.39
CA LEU A 78 -0.44 14.41 4.98
C LEU A 78 0.91 13.93 4.40
N VAL A 79 1.11 12.62 4.26
CA VAL A 79 2.31 12.05 3.61
C VAL A 79 2.47 12.59 2.19
N MET A 80 1.37 12.64 1.42
CA MET A 80 1.39 13.19 0.07
C MET A 80 1.76 14.69 0.05
N LEU A 81 1.28 15.47 1.02
CA LEU A 81 1.65 16.87 1.19
C LEU A 81 3.13 17.06 1.54
N ILE A 82 3.68 16.19 2.39
CA ILE A 82 5.12 16.17 2.69
C ILE A 82 5.90 15.85 1.41
N GLY A 83 5.48 14.87 0.62
CA GLY A 83 6.09 14.55 -0.67
C GLY A 83 6.05 15.72 -1.65
N ALA A 84 4.90 16.40 -1.77
CA ALA A 84 4.75 17.59 -2.61
C ALA A 84 5.65 18.74 -2.14
N PHE A 85 5.80 18.92 -0.83
CA PHE A 85 6.74 19.89 -0.25
C PHE A 85 8.19 19.56 -0.57
N LEU A 86 8.61 18.32 -0.36
CA LEU A 86 9.98 17.87 -0.67
C LEU A 86 10.28 18.02 -2.16
N TRP A 87 9.33 17.72 -3.04
CA TRP A 87 9.46 17.95 -4.48
C TRP A 87 9.59 19.44 -4.82
N LYS A 88 8.68 20.29 -4.30
CA LYS A 88 8.71 21.74 -4.53
C LYS A 88 9.95 22.44 -3.98
N SER A 89 10.57 21.88 -2.96
CA SER A 89 11.80 22.39 -2.35
C SER A 89 13.08 21.82 -2.97
N GLY A 90 12.96 20.95 -3.97
CA GLY A 90 14.11 20.36 -4.69
C GLY A 90 14.83 19.25 -3.95
N TRP A 91 14.25 18.69 -2.88
CA TRP A 91 14.81 17.53 -2.18
C TRP A 91 14.47 16.21 -2.87
N ILE A 92 13.30 16.14 -3.51
CA ILE A 92 12.90 15.04 -4.37
C ILE A 92 12.86 15.57 -5.80
N GLU A 93 13.45 14.87 -6.74
CA GLU A 93 13.27 15.12 -8.17
C GLU A 93 12.45 13.99 -8.81
N LEU A 94 11.62 14.34 -9.78
CA LEU A 94 10.82 13.36 -10.52
C LEU A 94 11.48 13.06 -11.86
N GLY A 95 11.82 11.80 -12.09
CA GLY A 95 12.41 11.37 -13.36
C GLY A 95 11.47 11.61 -14.54
N ASN A 96 12.01 11.95 -15.70
CA ASN A 96 11.25 12.17 -16.94
C ASN A 96 11.41 11.03 -17.95
N THR A 97 11.66 9.80 -17.47
CA THR A 97 11.79 8.65 -18.37
C THR A 97 10.47 8.31 -19.05
N ARG A 98 10.55 7.92 -20.32
CA ARG A 98 9.43 7.43 -21.13
C ARG A 98 9.66 6.04 -21.71
N SER A 99 10.85 5.51 -21.49
CA SER A 99 11.17 4.16 -21.93
C SER A 99 10.32 3.20 -21.11
N ALA A 100 9.46 2.43 -21.79
CA ALA A 100 8.65 1.40 -21.15
C ALA A 100 9.54 0.44 -20.35
N VAL A 101 10.73 0.10 -20.88
CA VAL A 101 11.71 -0.74 -20.17
C VAL A 101 12.16 -0.08 -18.87
N ARG A 102 12.52 1.20 -18.89
CA ARG A 102 12.97 1.90 -17.68
C ARG A 102 11.83 2.08 -16.67
N ILE A 103 10.61 2.37 -17.13
CA ILE A 103 9.42 2.43 -16.28
C ILE A 103 9.17 1.07 -15.61
N SER A 104 9.24 -0.03 -16.37
CA SER A 104 9.09 -1.39 -15.82
C SER A 104 10.17 -1.73 -14.80
N LEU A 105 11.43 -1.35 -15.05
CA LEU A 105 12.53 -1.55 -14.10
C LEU A 105 12.34 -0.70 -12.83
N GLU A 106 11.89 0.54 -12.96
CA GLU A 106 11.57 1.41 -11.83
C GLU A 106 10.42 0.85 -10.98
N ILE A 107 9.35 0.35 -11.60
CA ILE A 107 8.24 -0.31 -10.90
C ILE A 107 8.74 -1.57 -10.19
N ALA A 108 9.55 -2.40 -10.86
CA ALA A 108 10.11 -3.60 -10.25
C ALA A 108 11.02 -3.27 -9.05
N ALA A 109 11.85 -2.22 -9.17
CA ALA A 109 12.69 -1.73 -8.08
C ALA A 109 11.84 -1.23 -6.91
N LEU A 110 10.80 -0.42 -7.17
CA LEU A 110 9.87 0.05 -6.14
C LEU A 110 9.19 -1.12 -5.42
N LEU A 111 8.69 -2.11 -6.16
CA LEU A 111 8.07 -3.30 -5.57
C LEU A 111 9.04 -4.06 -4.66
N ILE A 112 10.25 -4.36 -5.12
CA ILE A 112 11.23 -5.14 -4.34
C ILE A 112 11.71 -4.36 -3.10
N LEU A 113 12.05 -3.08 -3.27
CA LEU A 113 12.58 -2.25 -2.17
C LEU A 113 11.50 -1.95 -1.14
N MET A 114 10.28 -1.64 -1.58
CA MET A 114 9.17 -1.43 -0.66
C MET A 114 8.76 -2.73 0.03
N ASP A 115 8.79 -3.89 -0.65
CA ASP A 115 8.56 -5.19 0.01
C ASP A 115 9.59 -5.46 1.10
N LEU A 116 10.87 -5.15 0.83
CA LEU A 116 11.96 -5.32 1.81
C LEU A 116 11.76 -4.40 3.02
N PHE A 117 11.53 -3.11 2.77
CA PHE A 117 11.27 -2.17 3.86
C PHE A 117 10.02 -2.61 4.64
N MET A 118 8.98 -3.06 3.94
CA MET A 118 7.75 -3.53 4.55
C MET A 118 7.97 -4.73 5.45
N TYR A 119 8.75 -5.70 4.98
CA TYR A 119 9.09 -6.87 5.79
C TYR A 119 9.70 -6.45 7.14
N PHE A 120 10.71 -5.57 7.12
CA PHE A 120 11.35 -5.12 8.37
C PHE A 120 10.44 -4.23 9.21
N PHE A 121 9.66 -3.34 8.59
CA PHE A 121 8.71 -2.50 9.29
C PHE A 121 7.65 -3.33 10.00
N HIS A 122 7.08 -4.31 9.29
CA HIS A 122 6.05 -5.19 9.81
C HIS A 122 6.60 -6.12 10.89
N TYR A 123 7.78 -6.71 10.68
CA TYR A 123 8.48 -7.47 11.72
C TYR A 123 8.72 -6.63 12.98
N ALA A 124 9.17 -5.38 12.82
CA ALA A 124 9.38 -4.46 13.93
C ALA A 124 8.06 -4.08 14.63
N ALA A 125 6.97 -3.94 13.87
CA ALA A 125 5.63 -3.68 14.39
C ALA A 125 5.14 -4.81 15.31
N HIS A 126 5.62 -6.04 15.10
CA HIS A 126 5.33 -7.21 15.94
C HIS A 126 6.24 -7.38 17.17
N LEU A 127 7.22 -6.50 17.37
CA LEU A 127 8.01 -6.52 18.60
C LEU A 127 7.10 -6.22 19.81
N PRO A 128 7.25 -6.90 20.97
CA PRO A 128 6.23 -6.91 22.03
C PRO A 128 5.76 -5.53 22.53
N PHE A 129 6.66 -4.54 22.56
CA PHE A 129 6.32 -3.16 22.95
C PHE A 129 5.61 -2.41 21.82
N VAL A 130 6.12 -2.52 20.59
CA VAL A 130 5.58 -1.84 19.41
C VAL A 130 4.21 -2.40 19.04
N TYR A 131 4.04 -3.72 19.09
CA TYR A 131 2.79 -4.40 18.80
C TYR A 131 1.65 -3.86 19.67
N LYS A 132 1.87 -3.80 20.99
CA LYS A 132 0.87 -3.30 21.94
C LYS A 132 0.49 -1.85 21.69
N LEU A 133 1.43 -1.05 21.17
CA LEU A 133 1.24 0.37 20.95
C LEU A 133 0.52 0.66 19.64
N ILE A 134 0.94 0.03 18.53
CA ILE A 134 0.51 0.42 17.19
C ILE A 134 -0.17 -0.70 16.41
N HIS A 135 0.28 -1.95 16.50
CA HIS A 135 -0.14 -2.99 15.57
C HIS A 135 -1.29 -3.88 16.08
N ARG A 136 -1.50 -3.96 17.39
CA ARG A 136 -2.53 -4.81 18.02
C ARG A 136 -3.92 -4.52 17.48
N LYS A 137 -4.26 -3.25 17.22
CA LYS A 137 -5.59 -2.86 16.76
C LYS A 137 -5.88 -3.41 15.36
N HIS A 138 -4.85 -3.49 14.50
CA HIS A 138 -4.96 -4.13 13.19
C HIS A 138 -5.25 -5.64 13.35
N HIS A 139 -4.56 -6.31 14.27
CA HIS A 139 -4.74 -7.76 14.54
C HIS A 139 -6.02 -8.13 15.29
N GLU A 140 -6.83 -7.16 15.73
CA GLU A 140 -8.22 -7.46 16.13
C GLU A 140 -9.04 -8.00 14.94
N HIS A 141 -8.61 -7.71 13.71
CA HIS A 141 -9.19 -8.19 12.46
C HIS A 141 -8.65 -9.57 12.05
N VAL A 142 -8.73 -10.55 12.96
CA VAL A 142 -8.30 -11.95 12.69
C VAL A 142 -8.92 -12.49 11.40
N SER A 143 -10.23 -12.29 11.22
CA SER A 143 -10.85 -12.30 9.90
C SER A 143 -10.89 -10.88 9.34
N THR A 144 -10.57 -10.71 8.06
CA THR A 144 -10.54 -9.39 7.46
C THR A 144 -11.89 -9.01 6.86
N ASN A 145 -12.06 -7.72 6.59
CA ASN A 145 -13.22 -7.10 5.96
C ASN A 145 -12.77 -5.95 5.03
N TYR A 146 -13.72 -5.31 4.35
CA TYR A 146 -13.46 -4.23 3.38
C TYR A 146 -12.78 -2.97 3.95
N LEU A 147 -12.69 -2.81 5.28
CA LEU A 147 -11.96 -1.71 5.92
C LEU A 147 -10.59 -2.12 6.45
N SER A 148 -10.30 -3.42 6.58
CA SER A 148 -9.18 -3.92 7.38
C SER A 148 -7.82 -3.40 6.91
N LEU A 149 -7.65 -3.18 5.60
CA LEU A 149 -6.45 -2.55 5.04
C LEU A 149 -6.18 -1.13 5.60
N PHE A 150 -7.24 -0.39 5.94
CA PHE A 150 -7.15 0.99 6.42
C PHE A 150 -7.29 1.13 7.94
N VAL A 151 -7.65 0.06 8.65
CA VAL A 151 -7.67 0.04 10.12
C VAL A 151 -6.23 -0.17 10.61
N LEU A 152 -5.50 0.94 10.65
CA LEU A 152 -4.11 1.04 11.05
C LEU A 152 -3.94 2.15 12.07
N HIS A 153 -2.97 2.00 12.95
CA HIS A 153 -2.56 3.09 13.82
C HIS A 153 -1.86 4.20 13.01
N PRO A 154 -2.03 5.49 13.36
CA PRO A 154 -1.44 6.61 12.61
C PRO A 154 0.06 6.48 12.31
N PHE A 155 0.84 6.01 13.29
CA PHE A 155 2.28 5.80 13.12
C PHE A 155 2.62 4.71 12.12
N GLU A 156 1.74 3.71 11.96
CA GLU A 156 1.91 2.72 10.91
C GLU A 156 1.73 3.41 9.56
N THR A 157 0.58 4.04 9.34
CA THR A 157 0.25 4.76 8.09
C THR A 157 1.33 5.77 7.69
N ILE A 158 1.80 6.59 8.64
CA ILE A 158 2.89 7.53 8.39
C ILE A 158 4.20 6.78 8.10
N GLY A 159 4.51 5.71 8.83
CA GLY A 159 5.69 4.87 8.59
C GLY A 159 5.75 4.32 7.16
N PHE A 160 4.65 3.73 6.67
CA PHE A 160 4.50 3.30 5.28
C PHE A 160 4.80 4.44 4.29
N GLY A 161 4.24 5.62 4.56
CA GLY A 161 4.47 6.80 3.75
C GLY A 161 5.92 7.28 3.73
N LEU A 162 6.58 7.30 4.89
CA LEU A 162 7.98 7.70 5.03
C LEU A 162 8.94 6.75 4.33
N MET A 163 8.64 5.45 4.26
CA MET A 163 9.43 4.49 3.49
C MET A 163 9.42 4.85 2.00
N MET A 164 8.25 5.19 1.45
CA MET A 164 8.14 5.63 0.06
C MET A 164 8.91 6.94 -0.16
N LEU A 165 8.74 7.93 0.72
CA LEU A 165 9.48 9.20 0.62
C LEU A 165 11.00 9.00 0.73
N THR A 166 11.46 8.04 1.53
CA THR A 166 12.89 7.68 1.63
C THR A 166 13.42 7.20 0.28
N LEU A 167 12.68 6.34 -0.42
CA LEU A 167 13.10 5.89 -1.76
C LEU A 167 13.13 7.05 -2.77
N LEU A 168 12.16 7.96 -2.70
CA LEU A 168 12.10 9.13 -3.58
C LEU A 168 13.21 10.15 -3.30
N LEU A 169 13.75 10.21 -2.08
CA LEU A 169 14.94 11.01 -1.75
C LEU A 169 16.24 10.38 -2.27
N CYS A 170 16.26 9.06 -2.47
CA CYS A 170 17.45 8.33 -2.90
C CYS A 170 17.54 8.16 -4.42
N TYR A 171 16.42 8.24 -5.15
CA TYR A 171 16.39 8.04 -6.59
C TYR A 171 15.21 8.77 -7.25
N ASP A 172 15.47 9.37 -8.41
CA ASP A 172 14.51 10.15 -9.18
C ASP A 172 13.57 9.24 -10.00
N PHE A 173 12.67 8.54 -9.31
CA PHE A 173 11.65 7.73 -9.96
C PHE A 173 10.73 8.61 -10.81
N SER A 174 10.33 8.11 -11.99
CA SER A 174 9.36 8.86 -12.79
C SER A 174 7.99 8.87 -12.15
N ALA A 175 7.25 9.98 -12.34
CA ALA A 175 5.89 10.13 -11.82
C ALA A 175 4.95 9.00 -12.29
N ILE A 176 5.16 8.47 -13.50
CA ILE A 176 4.41 7.31 -14.01
C ILE A 176 4.73 6.06 -13.19
N SER A 177 6.01 5.74 -13.00
CA SER A 177 6.42 4.57 -12.21
C SER A 177 5.88 4.63 -10.78
N ILE A 178 5.97 5.80 -10.14
CA ILE A 178 5.41 6.05 -8.80
C ILE A 178 3.90 5.82 -8.79
N SER A 179 3.17 6.40 -9.74
CA SER A 179 1.71 6.30 -9.80
C SER A 179 1.25 4.86 -10.04
N ILE A 180 1.92 4.13 -10.95
CA ILE A 180 1.61 2.73 -11.22
C ILE A 180 1.94 1.87 -10.00
N TYR A 181 3.09 2.09 -9.36
CA TYR A 181 3.45 1.38 -8.14
C TYR A 181 2.41 1.61 -7.02
N LEU A 182 2.01 2.87 -6.76
CA LEU A 182 1.01 3.18 -5.73
C LEU A 182 -0.36 2.52 -6.04
N PHE A 183 -0.73 2.47 -7.31
CA PHE A 183 -1.93 1.74 -7.74
C PHE A 183 -1.81 0.23 -7.50
N ILE A 184 -0.68 -0.38 -7.89
CA ILE A 184 -0.40 -1.80 -7.60
C ILE A 184 -0.42 -2.05 -6.09
N ASN A 185 0.21 -1.19 -5.30
CA ASN A 185 0.25 -1.29 -3.84
C ASN A 185 -1.16 -1.35 -3.24
N LEU A 186 -2.05 -0.43 -3.66
CA LEU A 186 -3.42 -0.40 -3.19
C LEU A 186 -4.20 -1.67 -3.59
N VAL A 187 -4.09 -2.08 -4.86
CA VAL A 187 -4.76 -3.28 -5.37
C VAL A 187 -4.27 -4.52 -4.63
N TRP A 188 -2.95 -4.67 -4.48
CA TRP A 188 -2.35 -5.83 -3.82
C TRP A 188 -2.67 -5.87 -2.33
N GLY A 189 -2.60 -4.73 -1.64
CA GLY A 189 -3.02 -4.62 -0.25
C GLY A 189 -4.48 -4.98 -0.04
N THR A 190 -5.36 -4.54 -0.96
CA THR A 190 -6.79 -4.91 -0.92
C THR A 190 -6.95 -6.41 -1.11
N ILE A 191 -6.24 -7.01 -2.08
CA ILE A 191 -6.29 -8.46 -2.33
C ILE A 191 -5.75 -9.25 -1.13
N GLY A 192 -4.66 -8.81 -0.51
CA GLY A 192 -4.07 -9.42 0.68
C GLY A 192 -5.04 -9.49 1.86
N HIS A 193 -5.94 -8.52 1.98
CA HIS A 193 -6.95 -8.45 3.05
C HIS A 193 -8.32 -9.01 2.67
N LEU A 194 -8.47 -9.71 1.54
CA LEU A 194 -9.73 -10.40 1.26
C LEU A 194 -9.96 -11.55 2.26
N ASN A 195 -11.21 -11.91 2.51
CA ASN A 195 -11.54 -13.18 3.16
C ASN A 195 -11.76 -14.31 2.14
N ARG A 196 -11.43 -14.08 0.86
CA ARG A 196 -11.51 -15.08 -0.22
C ARG A 196 -10.22 -15.10 -1.01
N GLU A 197 -9.62 -16.28 -1.10
CA GLU A 197 -8.40 -16.46 -1.88
C GLU A 197 -8.72 -16.41 -3.39
N PHE A 198 -8.30 -15.34 -4.06
CA PHE A 198 -8.47 -15.20 -5.50
C PHE A 198 -7.51 -16.13 -6.28
N PHE A 199 -6.29 -16.33 -5.81
CA PHE A 199 -5.25 -17.11 -6.48
C PHE A 199 -5.42 -18.63 -6.31
N PRO A 200 -5.00 -19.47 -7.28
CA PRO A 200 -4.92 -20.91 -7.09
C PRO A 200 -3.90 -21.27 -5.99
N ALA A 201 -4.11 -22.39 -5.27
CA ALA A 201 -3.18 -22.84 -4.22
C ALA A 201 -1.73 -23.10 -4.70
N SER A 202 -1.51 -23.26 -6.00
CA SER A 202 -0.16 -23.37 -6.58
C SER A 202 0.65 -22.08 -6.47
N PHE A 203 0.00 -20.92 -6.28
CA PHE A 203 0.67 -19.62 -6.19
C PHE A 203 1.56 -19.47 -4.95
N ASP A 204 1.28 -20.21 -3.88
CA ASP A 204 2.11 -20.23 -2.67
C ASP A 204 3.55 -20.70 -2.98
N ARG A 205 3.76 -21.41 -4.11
CA ARG A 205 5.08 -21.85 -4.59
C ARG A 205 5.86 -20.77 -5.35
N PHE A 206 5.20 -19.72 -5.81
CA PHE A 206 5.81 -18.66 -6.65
C PHE A 206 6.31 -17.47 -5.84
N LEU A 207 6.53 -17.66 -4.53
CA LEU A 207 7.01 -16.62 -3.63
C LEU A 207 6.08 -15.40 -3.53
N VAL A 208 4.82 -15.52 -3.95
CA VAL A 208 3.84 -14.43 -3.96
C VAL A 208 3.14 -14.32 -2.60
N GLY A 209 2.99 -13.09 -2.10
CA GLY A 209 2.13 -12.77 -0.97
C GLY A 209 0.67 -12.79 -1.43
N THR A 210 -0.02 -13.89 -1.16
CA THR A 210 -1.43 -14.12 -1.50
C THR A 210 -2.36 -13.67 -0.37
N THR A 211 -3.67 -13.68 -0.62
CA THR A 211 -4.67 -13.48 0.43
C THR A 211 -4.48 -14.48 1.57
N ARG A 212 -4.27 -15.76 1.24
CA ARG A 212 -4.03 -16.83 2.20
C ARG A 212 -2.77 -16.58 3.02
N PHE A 213 -1.70 -16.14 2.38
CA PHE A 213 -0.43 -15.84 3.05
C PHE A 213 -0.62 -14.79 4.17
N HIS A 214 -1.31 -13.68 3.87
CA HIS A 214 -1.57 -12.64 4.85
C HIS A 214 -2.67 -13.05 5.85
N ASN A 215 -3.69 -13.80 5.44
CA ASN A 215 -4.67 -14.35 6.38
C ASN A 215 -4.03 -15.29 7.41
N GLN A 216 -3.06 -16.11 7.00
CA GLN A 216 -2.27 -16.95 7.91
C GLN A 216 -1.43 -16.13 8.89
N HIS A 217 -0.96 -14.95 8.49
CA HIS A 217 -0.29 -14.00 9.38
C HIS A 217 -1.23 -13.48 10.48
N HIS A 218 -2.46 -13.10 10.14
CA HIS A 218 -3.49 -12.72 11.13
C HIS A 218 -3.88 -13.86 12.08
N LEU A 219 -3.63 -15.13 11.71
CA LEU A 219 -3.83 -16.29 12.57
C LEU A 219 -2.58 -16.66 13.40
N ASP A 220 -1.39 -16.35 12.90
CA ASP A 220 -0.11 -16.58 13.54
C ASP A 220 0.80 -15.36 13.30
N GLU A 221 0.66 -14.39 14.21
CA GLU A 221 1.34 -13.10 14.19
C GLU A 221 2.88 -13.20 14.19
N THR A 222 3.43 -14.40 14.40
CA THR A 222 4.89 -14.64 14.43
C THR A 222 5.49 -15.02 13.07
N LYS A 223 4.66 -15.13 12.02
CA LYS A 223 5.05 -15.62 10.69
C LYS A 223 4.49 -14.74 9.57
N ASN A 224 5.05 -14.84 8.37
CA ASN A 224 4.54 -14.23 7.13
C ASN A 224 4.42 -12.69 7.19
N PHE A 225 5.55 -12.00 7.43
CA PHE A 225 5.62 -10.54 7.55
C PHE A 225 5.70 -9.79 6.21
N GLY A 226 6.05 -10.46 5.11
CA GLY A 226 6.11 -9.87 3.77
C GLY A 226 4.75 -9.34 3.29
N PHE A 227 4.78 -8.50 2.27
CA PHE A 227 3.56 -7.85 1.76
C PHE A 227 3.21 -8.33 0.35
N TYR A 228 4.11 -8.14 -0.61
CA TYR A 228 3.94 -8.60 -2.00
C TYR A 228 4.52 -9.99 -2.22
N THR A 229 5.56 -10.35 -1.46
CA THR A 229 6.29 -11.60 -1.64
C THR A 229 6.55 -12.30 -0.31
N SER A 230 6.81 -13.61 -0.37
CA SER A 230 7.34 -14.40 0.75
C SER A 230 8.86 -14.59 0.67
N ILE A 231 9.55 -13.82 -0.18
CA ILE A 231 11.01 -13.94 -0.39
C ILE A 231 11.73 -13.70 0.94
N TRP A 232 11.41 -12.60 1.60
CA TRP A 232 12.05 -12.19 2.86
C TRP A 232 11.71 -13.15 4.00
N ASP A 233 10.45 -13.60 4.08
CA ASP A 233 10.06 -14.60 5.08
C ASP A 233 10.81 -15.91 4.95
N ARG A 234 11.05 -16.37 3.72
CA ARG A 234 11.83 -17.58 3.48
C ARG A 234 13.30 -17.36 3.78
N LEU A 235 13.85 -16.19 3.44
CA LEU A 235 15.23 -15.83 3.69
C LEU A 235 15.55 -15.75 5.19
N PHE A 236 14.64 -15.16 5.98
CA PHE A 236 14.82 -14.94 7.42
C PHE A 236 14.13 -15.99 8.31
N GLY A 237 13.52 -17.02 7.73
CA GLY A 237 12.93 -18.15 8.48
C GLY A 237 11.61 -17.84 9.18
N THR A 238 10.86 -16.84 8.68
CA THR A 238 9.54 -16.44 9.18
C THR A 238 8.38 -16.93 8.31
N TYR A 239 8.64 -17.72 7.26
CA TYR A 239 7.61 -18.30 6.39
C TYR A 239 6.81 -19.44 7.04
N LYS A 240 5.51 -19.53 6.75
CA LYS A 240 4.59 -20.61 7.17
C LYS A 240 3.66 -21.04 6.03
#